data_AF-A0A800UF20-F1
#
_entry.id   AF-A0A800UF20-F1
#
_cell.length_a   1.000
_cell.length_b   1.000
_cell.length_c   1.000
_cell.angle_alpha   90.00
_cell.angle_beta   90.00
_cell.angle_gamma   90.00
#
_symmetry.space_group_name_H-M   'P 1'
#
loop_
_entity.id
_entity.type
_entity.pdbx_description
1 polymer ?
#
loop_
_entity_poly.entity_id
_entity_poly.type
_entity_poly.pdbx_seq_one_letter_code
_entity_poly.pdbx_strand_id
1 'polypeptide(L)'
;MDDVQKLKKTMIKGSTKLIYKEDNWNEYVKKFKAVQEVAKQIGEALSDKNWGFDYPRMVREYFGGMYICLEEFYKVMKKGSYNLQVVGDQTYKNIIIPVGEIFVEMAKDIGYSDAHIELFRTRRSTTHDIPLPAEIFGYPVQNKSKEAKQVRKRHLCPFSNKDRCSKQSRLLTYPMGICSTWWPNNSPIAICPKRLLQDKTIFINAANHVFGDTDNVLLFSEVKLKRIGTFDFVLVKHKPISDEIEDFMQDKDITKNSYAFGMNTYNTIKLSFIQMLNKGQVFEVWNKKIIWAVQKYVYKNMVGRFGLQGMKLNKSDANLFFIYDIDYHPNPDKYQLTVEDIKSSTIEDLMKAFRGADLPKIDDFMKVLHQKLRLNLGIKI
;
A
#
# COMPACT_ATOMS: atom_id res chain seq x y z
N MET A 1 13.01 -23.05 -41.38
CA MET A 1 12.27 -23.36 -40.12
C MET A 1 13.23 -23.98 -39.09
N ASP A 2 14.14 -24.84 -39.54
CA ASP A 2 15.18 -25.48 -38.70
C ASP A 2 16.09 -24.51 -37.96
N ASP A 3 16.48 -23.38 -38.58
CA ASP A 3 17.36 -22.40 -37.93
C ASP A 3 16.70 -21.73 -36.71
N VAL A 4 15.40 -21.47 -36.80
CA VAL A 4 14.62 -20.94 -35.66
C VAL A 4 14.51 -21.98 -34.55
N GLN A 5 14.41 -23.26 -34.89
CA GLN A 5 14.36 -24.33 -33.90
C GLN A 5 15.73 -24.53 -33.23
N LYS A 6 16.83 -24.48 -33.99
CA LYS A 6 18.20 -24.51 -33.47
C LYS A 6 18.44 -23.34 -32.50
N LEU A 7 18.02 -22.13 -32.88
CA LEU A 7 18.10 -20.96 -31.99
C LEU A 7 17.27 -21.14 -30.72
N LYS A 8 16.03 -21.62 -30.82
CA LYS A 8 15.18 -21.86 -29.64
C LYS A 8 15.77 -22.88 -28.67
N LYS A 9 16.55 -23.86 -29.15
CA LYS A 9 17.22 -24.84 -28.29
C LYS A 9 18.30 -24.19 -27.41
N THR A 10 18.91 -23.09 -27.83
CA THR A 10 19.95 -22.38 -27.05
C THR A 10 19.37 -21.38 -26.04
N MET A 11 18.07 -21.08 -26.10
CA MET A 11 17.42 -20.10 -25.23
C MET A 11 17.06 -20.66 -23.85
N ILE A 12 16.95 -19.76 -22.87
CA ILE A 12 16.39 -20.06 -21.54
C ILE A 12 14.96 -20.59 -21.67
N LYS A 13 14.66 -21.69 -20.96
CA LYS A 13 13.40 -22.44 -21.08
C LYS A 13 12.25 -21.79 -20.32
N GLY A 14 11.85 -20.59 -20.73
CA GLY A 14 10.74 -19.84 -20.10
C GLY A 14 9.33 -20.31 -20.45
N SER A 15 9.17 -21.42 -21.19
CA SER A 15 7.88 -21.95 -21.63
C SER A 15 7.95 -23.46 -21.79
N THR A 16 6.85 -24.14 -21.49
CA THR A 16 6.73 -25.60 -21.73
C THR A 16 6.94 -25.98 -23.19
N LYS A 17 6.68 -25.06 -24.14
CA LYS A 17 6.90 -25.25 -25.58
C LYS A 17 8.38 -25.18 -26.00
N LEU A 18 9.26 -24.74 -25.10
CA LEU A 18 10.69 -24.63 -25.36
C LEU A 18 11.48 -25.82 -24.78
N ILE A 19 10.80 -26.75 -24.11
CA ILE A 19 11.41 -27.94 -23.52
C ILE A 19 11.45 -29.04 -24.57
N TYR A 20 12.66 -29.45 -24.94
CA TYR A 20 12.94 -30.56 -25.81
C TYR A 20 13.25 -31.82 -24.99
N LYS A 21 13.15 -33.01 -25.60
CA LYS A 21 13.34 -34.27 -24.88
C LYS A 21 14.76 -34.36 -24.29
N GLU A 22 15.72 -33.87 -25.05
CA GLU A 22 17.15 -33.83 -24.75
C GLU A 22 17.58 -32.76 -23.72
N ASP A 23 16.70 -31.82 -23.35
CA ASP A 23 17.06 -30.79 -22.37
C ASP A 23 17.30 -31.42 -20.97
N ASN A 24 18.39 -31.03 -20.32
CA ASN A 24 18.86 -31.59 -19.06
C ASN A 24 19.36 -30.53 -18.06
N TRP A 25 18.99 -29.26 -18.24
CA TRP A 25 19.44 -28.18 -17.36
C TRP A 25 18.86 -28.32 -15.95
N ASN A 26 17.75 -29.03 -15.79
CA ASN A 26 17.20 -29.39 -14.48
C ASN A 26 18.21 -30.09 -13.55
N GLU A 27 19.23 -30.77 -14.09
CA GLU A 27 20.26 -31.47 -13.33
C GLU A 27 21.07 -30.52 -12.43
N TYR A 28 21.37 -29.32 -12.93
CA TYR A 28 22.17 -28.31 -12.22
C TYR A 28 21.46 -27.75 -10.98
N VAL A 29 20.14 -27.93 -10.90
CA VAL A 29 19.31 -27.36 -9.82
C VAL A 29 18.67 -28.40 -8.90
N LYS A 30 19.05 -29.68 -9.03
CA LYS A 30 18.59 -30.74 -8.12
C LYS A 30 18.92 -30.46 -6.65
N LYS A 31 20.04 -29.79 -6.39
CA LYS A 31 20.51 -29.43 -5.03
C LYS A 31 19.72 -28.29 -4.38
N PHE A 32 19.03 -27.44 -5.15
CA PHE A 32 18.30 -26.30 -4.61
C PHE A 32 16.89 -26.71 -4.17
N LYS A 33 16.72 -26.89 -2.85
CA LYS A 33 15.43 -27.30 -2.26
C LYS A 33 14.30 -26.35 -2.63
N ALA A 34 14.55 -25.04 -2.67
CA ALA A 34 13.54 -24.05 -3.05
C ALA A 34 12.98 -24.30 -4.47
N VAL A 35 13.85 -24.62 -5.44
CA VAL A 35 13.44 -24.95 -6.82
C VAL A 35 12.60 -26.24 -6.85
N GLN A 36 13.02 -27.27 -6.12
CA GLN A 36 12.31 -28.55 -6.10
C GLN A 36 10.94 -28.43 -5.43
N GLU A 37 10.84 -27.67 -4.35
CA GLU A 37 9.59 -27.43 -3.63
C GLU A 37 8.59 -26.63 -4.49
N VAL A 38 9.04 -25.56 -5.15
CA VAL A 38 8.19 -24.81 -6.09
C VAL A 38 7.68 -25.72 -7.22
N ALA A 39 8.56 -26.51 -7.83
CA ALA A 39 8.18 -27.43 -8.91
C ALA A 39 7.17 -28.48 -8.44
N LYS A 40 7.35 -29.01 -7.22
CA LYS A 40 6.42 -29.96 -6.60
C LYS A 40 5.04 -29.33 -6.36
N GLN A 41 4.98 -28.17 -5.72
CA GLN A 41 3.72 -27.47 -5.45
C GLN A 41 2.96 -27.15 -6.75
N ILE A 42 3.68 -26.75 -7.81
CA ILE A 42 3.06 -26.49 -9.13
C ILE A 42 2.50 -27.78 -9.75
N GLY A 43 3.21 -28.90 -9.59
CA GLY A 43 2.72 -30.20 -10.02
C GLY A 43 1.44 -30.61 -9.29
N GLU A 44 1.42 -30.45 -7.98
CA GLU A 44 0.24 -30.75 -7.13
C GLU A 44 -0.96 -29.85 -7.51
N ALA A 45 -0.75 -28.55 -7.73
CA ALA A 45 -1.83 -27.64 -8.13
C ALA A 45 -2.37 -27.86 -9.55
N LEU A 46 -1.68 -28.68 -10.36
CA LEU A 46 -2.07 -29.03 -11.71
C LEU A 46 -2.43 -30.51 -11.87
N SER A 47 -2.52 -31.29 -10.78
CA SER A 47 -2.80 -32.74 -10.82
C SER A 47 -4.03 -33.10 -11.65
N ASP A 48 -5.04 -32.22 -11.64
CA ASP A 48 -6.34 -32.47 -12.27
C ASP A 48 -6.35 -32.10 -13.76
N LYS A 49 -5.20 -31.67 -14.32
CA LYS A 49 -5.08 -31.15 -15.70
C LYS A 49 -4.20 -32.05 -16.57
N ASN A 50 -4.81 -32.74 -17.52
CA ASN A 50 -4.12 -33.60 -18.50
C ASN A 50 -3.88 -32.89 -19.85
N TRP A 51 -3.22 -31.73 -19.82
CA TRP A 51 -2.96 -30.94 -21.05
C TRP A 51 -1.64 -31.27 -21.74
N GLY A 52 -0.90 -32.29 -21.25
CA GLY A 52 0.36 -32.75 -21.86
C GLY A 52 1.57 -31.81 -21.68
N PHE A 53 1.47 -30.80 -20.81
CA PHE A 53 2.54 -29.85 -20.53
C PHE A 53 3.16 -30.10 -19.15
N ASP A 54 4.47 -30.30 -19.11
CA ASP A 54 5.22 -30.54 -17.87
C ASP A 54 5.74 -29.23 -17.26
N TYR A 55 4.86 -28.54 -16.53
CA TYR A 55 5.19 -27.31 -15.81
C TYR A 55 6.23 -27.51 -14.70
N PRO A 56 6.18 -28.58 -13.88
CA PRO A 56 7.25 -28.88 -12.92
C PRO A 56 8.62 -28.97 -13.57
N ARG A 57 8.76 -29.70 -14.69
CA ARG A 57 10.01 -29.73 -15.45
C ARG A 57 10.38 -28.36 -15.97
N MET A 58 9.43 -27.60 -16.53
CA MET A 58 9.70 -26.25 -17.02
C MET A 58 10.37 -25.34 -15.98
N VAL A 59 9.85 -25.35 -14.75
CA VAL A 59 10.44 -24.56 -13.66
C VAL A 59 11.87 -24.99 -13.37
N ARG A 60 12.14 -26.30 -13.31
CA ARG A 60 13.50 -26.80 -13.09
C ARG A 60 14.44 -26.48 -14.26
N GLU A 61 14.00 -26.65 -15.51
CA GLU A 61 14.80 -26.32 -16.70
C GLU A 61 15.08 -24.82 -16.81
N TYR A 62 14.10 -23.98 -16.47
CA TYR A 62 14.25 -22.52 -16.45
C TYR A 62 15.33 -22.10 -15.45
N PHE A 63 15.21 -22.56 -14.20
CA PHE A 63 16.18 -22.26 -13.16
C PHE A 63 17.54 -22.91 -13.44
N GLY A 64 17.57 -24.08 -14.07
CA GLY A 64 18.79 -24.71 -14.58
C GLY A 64 19.52 -23.84 -15.59
N GLY A 65 18.79 -23.31 -16.58
CA GLY A 65 19.35 -22.37 -17.54
C GLY A 65 19.85 -21.09 -16.88
N MET A 66 19.11 -20.56 -15.90
CA MET A 66 19.55 -19.38 -15.14
C MET A 66 20.81 -19.63 -14.32
N TYR A 67 20.94 -20.79 -13.68
CA TYR A 67 22.14 -21.19 -12.96
C TYR A 67 23.36 -21.21 -13.90
N ILE A 68 23.22 -21.83 -15.07
CA ILE A 68 24.29 -21.86 -16.09
C ILE A 68 24.65 -20.44 -16.52
N CYS A 69 23.67 -19.57 -16.81
CA CYS A 69 23.96 -18.18 -17.16
C CYS A 69 24.72 -17.44 -16.06
N LEU A 70 24.34 -17.61 -14.78
CA LEU A 70 25.05 -17.02 -13.65
C LEU A 70 26.48 -17.54 -13.51
N GLU A 71 26.69 -18.83 -13.79
CA GLU A 71 28.01 -19.47 -13.77
C GLU A 71 28.90 -18.95 -14.90
N GLU A 72 28.36 -18.80 -16.11
CA GLU A 72 29.08 -18.22 -17.25
C GLU A 72 29.44 -16.75 -17.01
N PHE A 73 28.53 -15.96 -16.42
CA PHE A 73 28.87 -14.60 -16.00
C PHE A 73 30.02 -14.59 -14.99
N TYR A 74 30.00 -15.48 -14.01
CA TYR A 74 31.06 -15.55 -12.99
C TYR A 74 32.44 -15.81 -13.62
N LYS A 75 32.52 -16.68 -14.64
CA LYS A 75 33.77 -17.03 -15.34
C LYS A 75 34.39 -15.84 -16.08
N VAL A 76 33.56 -14.95 -16.65
CA VAL A 76 34.03 -13.84 -17.51
C VAL A 76 34.16 -12.50 -16.77
N MET A 77 33.69 -12.43 -15.53
CA MET A 77 33.72 -11.20 -14.73
C MET A 77 35.12 -10.87 -14.21
N LYS A 78 35.43 -9.57 -14.15
CA LYS A 78 36.65 -9.10 -13.52
C LYS A 78 36.55 -9.27 -11.99
N LYS A 79 37.64 -9.71 -11.36
CA LYS A 79 37.70 -9.81 -9.89
C LYS A 79 37.33 -8.46 -9.25
N GLY A 80 36.37 -8.48 -8.33
CA GLY A 80 35.86 -7.30 -7.63
C GLY A 80 34.75 -6.52 -8.36
N SER A 81 34.27 -6.98 -9.52
CA SER A 81 33.10 -6.40 -10.17
C SER A 81 31.78 -7.00 -9.64
N TYR A 82 30.67 -6.31 -9.91
CA TYR A 82 29.34 -6.68 -9.44
C TYR A 82 28.49 -7.27 -10.58
N ASN A 83 27.68 -8.28 -10.27
CA ASN A 83 26.65 -8.82 -11.16
C ASN A 83 25.26 -8.36 -10.64
N LEU A 84 24.66 -7.38 -11.30
CA LEU A 84 23.38 -6.81 -10.88
C LEU A 84 22.23 -7.42 -11.71
N GLN A 85 21.44 -8.28 -11.07
CA GLN A 85 20.31 -8.97 -11.71
C GLN A 85 18.98 -8.39 -11.24
N VAL A 86 18.22 -7.79 -12.17
CA VAL A 86 16.88 -7.27 -11.88
C VAL A 86 15.83 -8.35 -12.16
N VAL A 87 15.51 -9.13 -11.13
CA VAL A 87 14.49 -10.17 -11.18
C VAL A 87 13.23 -9.74 -10.43
N GLY A 88 12.14 -10.48 -10.64
CA GLY A 88 10.90 -10.27 -9.89
C GLY A 88 10.25 -11.60 -9.57
N ASP A 89 9.85 -11.77 -8.32
CA ASP A 89 9.10 -12.94 -7.87
C ASP A 89 7.85 -13.12 -8.72
N GLN A 90 7.52 -14.39 -8.98
CA GLN A 90 6.38 -14.75 -9.82
C GLN A 90 5.33 -15.48 -8.99
N THR A 91 4.11 -15.51 -9.51
CA THR A 91 3.06 -16.36 -8.96
C THR A 91 2.44 -17.16 -10.10
N TYR A 92 2.29 -18.46 -9.91
CA TYR A 92 1.59 -19.32 -10.86
C TYR A 92 0.63 -20.22 -10.08
N LYS A 93 -0.65 -20.21 -10.44
CA LYS A 93 -1.70 -20.99 -9.73
C LYS A 93 -1.67 -20.79 -8.20
N ASN A 94 -1.52 -19.54 -7.76
CA ASN A 94 -1.41 -19.14 -6.34
C ASN A 94 -0.17 -19.66 -5.60
N ILE A 95 0.79 -20.24 -6.32
CA ILE A 95 2.08 -20.67 -5.76
C ILE A 95 3.09 -19.56 -6.00
N ILE A 96 3.75 -19.13 -4.93
CA ILE A 96 4.80 -18.12 -4.99
C ILE A 96 6.08 -18.78 -5.49
N ILE A 97 6.72 -18.16 -6.47
CA ILE A 97 8.03 -18.52 -6.99
C ILE A 97 8.99 -17.41 -6.52
N PRO A 98 9.76 -17.63 -5.43
CA PRO A 98 10.66 -16.62 -4.86
C PRO A 98 11.96 -16.55 -5.67
N VAL A 99 11.88 -15.95 -6.87
CA VAL A 99 12.97 -15.88 -7.85
C VAL A 99 14.21 -15.24 -7.22
N GLY A 100 14.04 -14.16 -6.45
CA GLY A 100 15.16 -13.46 -5.83
C GLY A 100 15.93 -14.33 -4.82
N GLU A 101 15.21 -15.05 -3.96
CA GLU A 101 15.83 -15.94 -2.96
C GLU A 101 16.56 -17.11 -3.64
N ILE A 102 15.94 -17.71 -4.67
CA ILE A 102 16.56 -18.79 -5.45
C ILE A 102 17.85 -18.30 -6.12
N PHE A 103 17.85 -17.10 -6.70
CA PHE A 103 19.05 -16.53 -7.33
C PHE A 103 20.17 -16.30 -6.31
N VAL A 104 19.85 -15.85 -5.09
CA VAL A 104 20.85 -15.71 -4.02
C VAL A 104 21.45 -17.05 -3.63
N GLU A 105 20.63 -18.11 -3.50
CA GLU A 105 21.15 -19.46 -3.23
C GLU A 105 22.09 -19.94 -4.34
N MET A 106 21.71 -19.76 -5.60
CA MET A 106 22.53 -20.11 -6.76
C MET A 106 23.85 -19.34 -6.80
N ALA A 107 23.79 -18.02 -6.60
CA ALA A 107 24.98 -17.17 -6.63
C ALA A 107 25.98 -17.56 -5.53
N LYS A 108 25.50 -17.84 -4.32
CA LYS A 108 26.36 -18.33 -3.21
C LYS A 108 27.03 -19.65 -3.54
N ASP A 109 26.28 -20.56 -4.14
CA ASP A 109 26.79 -21.87 -4.55
C ASP A 109 27.83 -21.80 -5.68
N ILE A 110 27.67 -20.85 -6.63
CA ILE A 110 28.66 -20.59 -7.70
C ILE A 110 29.95 -19.95 -7.16
N GLY A 111 29.87 -19.18 -6.07
CA GLY A 111 31.03 -18.52 -5.45
C GLY A 111 31.03 -16.99 -5.52
N TYR A 112 29.87 -16.36 -5.75
CA TYR A 112 29.73 -14.91 -5.55
C TYR A 112 29.84 -14.59 -4.05
N SER A 113 30.74 -13.66 -3.70
CA SER A 113 31.11 -13.39 -2.30
C SER A 113 30.07 -12.59 -1.52
N ASP A 114 29.29 -11.74 -2.19
CA ASP A 114 28.25 -10.92 -1.59
C ASP A 114 26.96 -11.02 -2.42
N ALA A 115 26.10 -11.96 -2.03
CA ALA A 115 24.82 -12.21 -2.70
C ALA A 115 23.66 -11.93 -1.73
N HIS A 116 22.95 -10.84 -2.00
CA HIS A 116 21.80 -10.37 -1.23
C HIS A 116 20.75 -9.75 -2.16
N ILE A 117 19.56 -9.48 -1.60
CA ILE A 117 18.44 -8.90 -2.32
C ILE A 117 18.32 -7.43 -1.93
N GLU A 118 18.35 -6.55 -2.93
CA GLU A 118 17.95 -5.15 -2.78
C GLU A 118 16.60 -4.91 -3.47
N LEU A 119 15.68 -4.24 -2.78
CA LEU A 119 14.37 -3.93 -3.34
C LEU A 119 14.48 -2.82 -4.39
N PHE A 120 14.50 -3.17 -5.68
CA PHE A 120 14.54 -2.19 -6.78
C PHE A 120 13.20 -1.48 -6.98
N ARG A 121 12.10 -2.24 -7.10
CA ARG A 121 10.72 -1.69 -7.19
C ARG A 121 9.66 -2.76 -6.92
N THR A 122 8.54 -2.34 -6.34
CA THR A 122 7.34 -3.18 -6.25
C THR A 122 6.51 -3.05 -7.53
N ARG A 123 6.21 -4.18 -8.20
CA ARG A 123 5.32 -4.22 -9.37
C ARG A 123 3.88 -4.54 -8.94
N ARG A 124 2.89 -3.97 -9.63
CA ARG A 124 1.50 -4.47 -9.57
C ARG A 124 1.42 -5.81 -10.31
N SER A 125 0.51 -6.67 -9.87
CA SER A 125 0.07 -7.80 -10.69
C SER A 125 -0.51 -7.26 -12.00
N THR A 126 -0.05 -7.76 -13.15
CA THR A 126 -0.62 -7.40 -14.46
C THR A 126 -2.02 -7.99 -14.65
N THR A 127 -2.42 -8.95 -13.80
CA THR A 127 -3.70 -9.65 -13.87
C THR A 127 -4.79 -8.99 -13.03
N HIS A 128 -4.44 -8.07 -12.11
CA HIS A 128 -5.44 -7.35 -11.32
C HIS A 128 -4.99 -5.93 -10.93
N ASP A 129 -5.94 -5.00 -10.89
CA ASP A 129 -5.73 -3.62 -10.40
C ASP A 129 -5.62 -3.51 -8.87
N ILE A 130 -5.65 -4.64 -8.14
CA ILE A 130 -5.64 -4.65 -6.68
C ILE A 130 -4.26 -4.22 -6.15
N PRO A 131 -4.19 -3.14 -5.34
CA PRO A 131 -2.98 -2.73 -4.64
C PRO A 131 -2.43 -3.86 -3.75
N LEU A 132 -1.12 -4.13 -3.81
CA LEU A 132 -0.50 -5.14 -2.95
C LEU A 132 -0.54 -4.68 -1.48
N PRO A 133 -0.84 -5.56 -0.51
CA PRO A 133 -0.74 -5.22 0.90
C PRO A 133 0.67 -4.72 1.24
N ALA A 134 0.74 -3.60 1.95
CA ALA A 134 1.98 -3.09 2.53
C ALA A 134 2.11 -3.55 3.98
N GLU A 135 1.04 -3.48 4.76
CA GLU A 135 0.98 -4.01 6.13
C GLU A 135 -0.17 -4.99 6.32
N ILE A 136 0.12 -6.11 6.98
CA ILE A 136 -0.85 -7.11 7.43
C ILE A 136 -0.81 -7.15 8.97
N PHE A 137 -1.93 -6.81 9.59
CA PHE A 137 -2.10 -6.59 11.03
C PHE A 137 -1.07 -5.61 11.60
N GLY A 138 -0.80 -4.55 10.85
CA GLY A 138 0.11 -3.46 11.23
C GLY A 138 1.61 -3.76 11.11
N TYR A 139 1.96 -4.88 10.51
CA TYR A 139 3.36 -5.23 10.23
C TYR A 139 3.61 -5.35 8.72
N PRO A 140 4.75 -4.85 8.21
CA PRO A 140 5.19 -5.04 6.83
C PRO A 140 5.12 -6.51 6.42
N VAL A 141 4.66 -6.82 5.21
CA VAL A 141 4.44 -8.22 4.74
C VAL A 141 5.70 -9.08 4.90
N GLN A 142 6.86 -8.44 4.72
CA GLN A 142 8.19 -9.05 4.80
C GLN A 142 8.61 -9.36 6.24
N ASN A 143 8.15 -8.62 7.24
CA ASN A 143 8.53 -8.83 8.64
C ASN A 143 8.11 -10.24 9.11
N LYS A 144 9.09 -11.08 9.46
CA LYS A 144 8.91 -12.47 9.94
C LYS A 144 9.21 -12.65 11.43
N SER A 145 9.31 -11.58 12.20
CA SER A 145 9.55 -11.61 13.65
C SER A 145 8.51 -12.47 14.38
N LYS A 146 8.89 -12.97 15.57
CA LYS A 146 7.99 -13.75 16.43
C LYS A 146 6.72 -12.96 16.77
N GLU A 147 6.86 -11.66 17.03
CA GLU A 147 5.76 -10.75 17.33
C GLU A 147 4.81 -10.61 16.12
N ALA A 148 5.32 -10.30 14.94
CA ALA A 148 4.50 -10.15 13.73
C ALA A 148 3.73 -11.44 13.41
N LYS A 149 4.38 -12.61 13.55
CA LYS A 149 3.73 -13.91 13.38
C LYS A 149 2.61 -14.14 14.40
N GLN A 150 2.84 -13.80 15.67
CA GLN A 150 1.84 -13.97 16.73
C GLN A 150 0.63 -13.04 16.55
N VAL A 151 0.87 -11.76 16.22
CA VAL A 151 -0.18 -10.77 15.98
C VAL A 151 -1.06 -11.19 14.79
N ARG A 152 -0.45 -11.66 13.70
CA ARG A 152 -1.17 -12.17 12.53
C ARG A 152 -2.00 -13.42 12.86
N LYS A 153 -1.41 -14.41 13.56
CA LYS A 153 -2.09 -15.64 13.96
C LYS A 153 -3.31 -15.36 14.84
N ARG A 154 -3.22 -14.37 15.72
CA ARG A 154 -4.28 -13.99 16.66
C ARG A 154 -5.21 -12.90 16.09
N HIS A 155 -4.94 -12.41 14.88
CA HIS A 155 -5.67 -11.31 14.23
C HIS A 155 -5.77 -10.03 15.08
N LEU A 156 -4.71 -9.67 15.81
CA LEU A 156 -4.71 -8.51 16.70
C LEU A 156 -4.45 -7.22 15.93
N CYS A 157 -5.04 -6.12 16.38
CA CYS A 157 -4.80 -4.79 15.81
C CYS A 157 -3.81 -4.01 16.70
N PRO A 158 -2.58 -3.73 16.23
CA PRO A 158 -1.59 -3.01 17.04
C PRO A 158 -1.93 -1.52 17.21
N PHE A 159 -2.83 -0.98 16.39
CA PHE A 159 -3.26 0.42 16.43
C PHE A 159 -4.58 0.63 17.20
N SER A 160 -4.94 -0.36 18.02
CA SER A 160 -6.06 -0.35 18.97
C SER A 160 -5.47 -0.74 20.33
N ASN A 161 -6.31 -0.97 21.35
CA ASN A 161 -5.90 -1.57 22.62
C ASN A 161 -5.49 -3.06 22.49
N LYS A 162 -4.80 -3.43 21.41
CA LYS A 162 -4.41 -4.79 21.01
C LYS A 162 -5.58 -5.77 20.91
N ASP A 163 -6.79 -5.26 20.71
CA ASP A 163 -7.99 -6.04 20.44
C ASP A 163 -7.92 -6.77 19.11
N ARG A 164 -8.81 -7.75 18.93
CA ARG A 164 -9.04 -8.39 17.63
C ARG A 164 -9.41 -7.33 16.58
N CYS A 165 -8.81 -7.45 15.40
CA CYS A 165 -9.08 -6.56 14.27
C CYS A 165 -10.57 -6.58 13.91
N SER A 166 -11.18 -5.39 13.82
CA SER A 166 -12.59 -5.22 13.49
C SER A 166 -12.86 -5.20 11.98
N LYS A 167 -11.82 -5.25 11.14
CA LYS A 167 -11.92 -5.20 9.67
C LYS A 167 -12.42 -6.53 9.12
N GLN A 168 -13.72 -6.66 8.90
CA GLN A 168 -14.34 -7.85 8.32
C GLN A 168 -14.36 -7.81 6.79
N SER A 169 -14.39 -8.99 6.16
CA SER A 169 -14.61 -9.18 4.72
C SER A 169 -15.67 -10.25 4.51
N ARG A 170 -16.55 -10.06 3.52
CA ARG A 170 -17.54 -11.08 3.16
C ARG A 170 -16.91 -12.35 2.56
N LEU A 171 -15.65 -12.26 2.14
CA LEU A 171 -14.91 -13.35 1.48
C LEU A 171 -14.06 -14.17 2.45
N LEU A 172 -13.92 -13.74 3.71
CA LEU A 172 -13.02 -14.35 4.69
C LEU A 172 -13.78 -14.70 5.96
N THR A 173 -13.46 -15.84 6.56
CA THR A 173 -13.98 -16.27 7.87
C THR A 173 -13.24 -15.63 9.05
N TYR A 174 -12.24 -14.80 8.74
CA TYR A 174 -11.42 -14.08 9.70
C TYR A 174 -11.25 -12.62 9.25
N PRO A 175 -10.83 -11.70 10.16
CA PRO A 175 -10.63 -10.31 9.79
C PRO A 175 -9.62 -10.14 8.66
N MET A 176 -9.90 -9.27 7.69
CA MET A 176 -9.05 -9.04 6.50
C MET A 176 -7.61 -8.64 6.85
N GLY A 177 -7.41 -7.90 7.95
CA GLY A 177 -6.09 -7.58 8.47
C GLY A 177 -5.23 -6.62 7.62
N ILE A 178 -5.64 -6.23 6.41
CA ILE A 178 -4.85 -5.32 5.58
C ILE A 178 -5.00 -3.88 6.10
N CYS A 179 -3.92 -3.36 6.69
CA CYS A 179 -3.89 -2.03 7.32
C CYS A 179 -3.53 -0.93 6.30
N SER A 180 -2.59 -1.22 5.41
CA SER A 180 -2.15 -0.33 4.33
C SER A 180 -1.81 -1.14 3.07
N THR A 181 -1.78 -0.45 1.93
CA THR A 181 -1.46 -1.03 0.62
C THR A 181 -0.47 -0.15 -0.14
N TRP A 182 0.38 -0.78 -0.94
CA TRP A 182 1.28 -0.08 -1.86
C TRP A 182 0.49 0.59 -2.97
N TRP A 183 0.75 1.88 -3.19
CA TRP A 183 0.23 2.63 -4.33
C TRP A 183 1.40 2.99 -5.26
N PRO A 184 1.27 2.92 -6.60
CA PRO A 184 2.38 3.17 -7.50
C PRO A 184 3.03 4.53 -7.25
N ASN A 185 4.36 4.52 -7.26
CA ASN A 185 5.22 5.69 -7.13
C ASN A 185 5.07 6.46 -5.81
N ASN A 186 4.42 5.87 -4.79
CA ASN A 186 4.15 6.50 -3.50
C ASN A 186 4.48 5.58 -2.32
N SER A 187 4.57 6.18 -1.14
CA SER A 187 4.55 5.52 0.16
C SER A 187 3.28 4.67 0.36
N PRO A 188 3.30 3.69 1.29
CA PRO A 188 2.12 2.92 1.68
C PRO A 188 0.92 3.82 2.03
N ILE A 189 -0.27 3.45 1.57
CA ILE A 189 -1.51 4.16 1.89
C ILE A 189 -2.31 3.34 2.90
N ALA A 190 -2.62 3.91 4.05
CA ALA A 190 -3.55 3.35 5.02
C ALA A 190 -4.94 3.20 4.40
N ILE A 191 -5.48 1.98 4.46
CA ILE A 191 -6.86 1.65 4.06
C ILE A 191 -7.71 1.20 5.26
N CYS A 192 -7.21 1.52 6.46
CA CYS A 192 -7.85 1.28 7.74
C CYS A 192 -7.68 2.55 8.59
N PRO A 193 -8.76 3.19 9.09
CA PRO A 193 -8.69 4.36 9.95
C PRO A 193 -7.89 4.11 11.22
N LYS A 194 -7.99 2.91 11.82
CA LYS A 194 -7.18 2.54 12.98
C LYS A 194 -5.69 2.66 12.70
N ARG A 195 -5.22 2.42 11.46
CA ARG A 195 -3.80 2.61 11.10
C ARG A 195 -3.32 4.05 11.33
N LEU A 196 -4.20 5.05 11.15
CA LEU A 196 -3.90 6.46 11.40
C LEU A 196 -3.85 6.80 12.90
N LEU A 197 -4.35 5.91 13.77
CA LEU A 197 -4.31 6.07 15.23
C LEU A 197 -3.00 5.54 15.85
N GLN A 198 -2.01 5.21 15.00
CA GLN A 198 -0.72 4.74 15.46
C GLN A 198 -0.17 5.64 16.56
N ASP A 199 0.18 5.03 17.70
CA ASP A 199 0.88 5.65 18.83
C ASP A 199 0.28 7.00 19.29
N LYS A 200 -1.01 7.22 19.01
CA LYS A 200 -1.71 8.50 19.20
C LYS A 200 -1.05 9.70 18.51
N THR A 201 -0.18 9.47 17.52
CA THR A 201 0.62 10.49 16.83
C THR A 201 -0.23 11.65 16.33
N ILE A 202 -1.39 11.35 15.72
CA ILE A 202 -2.27 12.40 15.18
C ILE A 202 -2.81 13.34 16.27
N PHE A 203 -3.05 12.82 17.48
CA PHE A 203 -3.57 13.57 18.61
C PHE A 203 -2.46 14.36 19.29
N ILE A 204 -1.28 13.76 19.46
CA ILE A 204 -0.10 14.43 20.02
C ILE A 204 0.29 15.61 19.14
N ASN A 205 0.35 15.43 17.82
CA ASN A 205 0.66 16.50 16.88
C ASN A 205 -0.39 17.63 16.94
N ALA A 206 -1.68 17.27 17.01
CA ALA A 206 -2.77 18.23 17.12
C ALA A 206 -2.68 19.05 18.42
N ALA A 207 -2.48 18.38 19.56
CA ALA A 207 -2.36 19.02 20.87
C ALA A 207 -1.15 19.96 20.92
N ASN A 208 0.03 19.49 20.52
CA ASN A 208 1.24 20.33 20.47
C ASN A 208 1.07 21.55 19.56
N HIS A 209 0.37 21.40 18.43
CA HIS A 209 0.18 22.51 17.49
C HIS A 209 -0.83 23.55 18.00
N VAL A 210 -1.95 23.11 18.58
CA VAL A 210 -3.05 24.01 18.98
C VAL A 210 -2.87 24.54 20.40
N PHE A 211 -2.40 23.69 21.32
CA PHE A 211 -2.30 23.99 22.74
C PHE A 211 -0.87 24.21 23.23
N GLY A 212 0.14 23.91 22.41
CA GLY A 212 1.57 24.04 22.74
C GLY A 212 2.17 22.81 23.43
N ASP A 213 1.35 21.93 24.00
CA ASP A 213 1.75 20.75 24.75
C ASP A 213 0.63 19.69 24.76
N THR A 214 0.87 18.59 25.47
CA THR A 214 -0.13 17.54 25.73
C THR A 214 -0.69 17.58 27.15
N ASP A 215 -0.35 18.61 27.93
CA ASP A 215 -0.62 18.65 29.36
C ASP A 215 -2.07 19.06 29.61
N ASN A 216 -2.77 18.27 30.43
CA ASN A 216 -4.19 18.45 30.73
C ASN A 216 -5.08 18.46 29.47
N VAL A 217 -4.74 17.63 28.48
CA VAL A 217 -5.53 17.44 27.26
C VAL A 217 -6.32 16.13 27.34
N LEU A 218 -7.65 16.24 27.28
CA LEU A 218 -8.58 15.12 27.21
C LEU A 218 -8.95 14.81 25.75
N LEU A 219 -9.13 13.52 25.45
CA LEU A 219 -9.53 13.02 24.12
C LEU A 219 -10.90 12.34 24.23
N PHE A 220 -11.88 12.87 23.52
CA PHE A 220 -13.21 12.29 23.37
C PHE A 220 -13.38 11.72 21.96
N SER A 221 -13.99 10.54 21.83
CA SER A 221 -14.29 9.91 20.54
C SER A 221 -15.78 10.02 20.20
N GLU A 222 -16.11 10.15 18.91
CA GLU A 222 -17.48 10.10 18.37
C GLU A 222 -18.47 11.11 19.02
N VAL A 223 -18.02 12.36 19.22
CA VAL A 223 -18.87 13.42 19.78
C VAL A 223 -19.92 13.85 18.75
N LYS A 224 -21.20 13.69 19.08
CA LYS A 224 -22.31 13.98 18.16
C LYS A 224 -22.92 15.36 18.43
N LEU A 225 -22.99 16.17 17.37
CA LEU A 225 -23.66 17.47 17.40
C LEU A 225 -24.92 17.44 16.53
N LYS A 226 -26.05 17.88 17.11
CA LYS A 226 -27.35 17.92 16.43
C LYS A 226 -27.25 18.79 15.16
N ARG A 227 -27.80 18.30 14.04
CA ARG A 227 -27.80 18.93 12.70
C ARG A 227 -26.44 19.08 12.00
N ILE A 228 -25.31 18.92 12.68
CA ILE A 228 -23.97 19.03 12.09
C ILE A 228 -23.37 17.64 11.79
N GLY A 229 -23.59 16.66 12.68
CA GLY A 229 -23.09 15.30 12.53
C GLY A 229 -22.16 14.88 13.66
N THR A 230 -21.42 13.80 13.45
CA THR A 230 -20.49 13.24 14.44
C THR A 230 -19.06 13.66 14.13
N PHE A 231 -18.32 14.09 15.14
CA PHE A 231 -16.88 14.32 15.08
C PHE A 231 -16.15 13.06 15.52
N ASP A 232 -15.15 12.63 14.74
CA ASP A 232 -14.43 11.39 15.05
C ASP A 232 -13.72 11.51 16.40
N PHE A 233 -13.09 12.67 16.66
CA PHE A 233 -12.40 12.96 17.90
C PHE A 233 -12.50 14.46 18.26
N VAL A 234 -12.51 14.75 19.55
CA VAL A 234 -12.46 16.11 20.12
C VAL A 234 -11.38 16.14 21.19
N LEU A 235 -10.48 17.12 21.10
CA LEU A 235 -9.45 17.38 22.11
C LEU A 235 -9.85 18.61 22.94
N VAL A 236 -9.75 18.50 24.26
CA VAL A 236 -10.13 19.56 25.21
C VAL A 236 -8.99 19.80 26.19
N LYS A 237 -8.50 21.03 26.29
CA LYS A 237 -7.54 21.44 27.32
C LYS A 237 -8.30 21.94 28.55
N HIS A 238 -7.95 21.45 29.73
CA HIS A 238 -8.58 21.83 30.99
C HIS A 238 -7.55 22.34 32.01
N LYS A 239 -8.02 23.03 33.05
CA LYS A 239 -7.14 23.46 34.16
C LYS A 239 -6.79 22.27 35.07
N PRO A 240 -5.58 22.21 35.64
CA PRO A 240 -5.24 21.19 36.64
C PRO A 240 -6.21 21.27 37.83
N ILE A 241 -6.82 20.13 38.22
CA ILE A 241 -7.65 20.00 39.44
C ILE A 241 -8.90 20.90 39.42
N SER A 242 -9.62 20.93 38.29
CA SER A 242 -10.95 21.53 38.18
C SER A 242 -11.78 20.72 37.16
N ASP A 243 -13.07 20.54 37.42
CA ASP A 243 -14.07 20.05 36.46
C ASP A 243 -14.55 21.16 35.51
N GLU A 244 -14.03 22.39 35.66
CA GLU A 244 -14.21 23.47 34.70
C GLU A 244 -13.54 23.12 33.36
N ILE A 245 -14.35 22.61 32.46
CA ILE A 245 -14.06 22.44 31.04
C ILE A 245 -14.21 23.81 30.36
N GLU A 246 -13.13 24.35 29.79
CA GLU A 246 -13.20 25.60 29.01
C GLU A 246 -13.94 25.43 27.66
N ASP A 247 -14.12 24.20 27.17
CA ASP A 247 -14.91 23.88 25.96
C ASP A 247 -15.65 22.53 26.04
N PHE A 248 -16.98 22.62 26.15
CA PHE A 248 -18.07 21.66 25.87
C PHE A 248 -18.12 20.26 26.53
N MET A 249 -19.33 19.95 27.01
CA MET A 249 -19.75 18.69 27.65
C MET A 249 -20.53 17.76 26.70
N GLN A 250 -20.34 16.43 26.80
CA GLN A 250 -21.23 15.48 27.51
C GLN A 250 -20.83 14.02 27.23
N ASP A 251 -20.85 13.23 28.32
CA ASP A 251 -20.46 11.82 28.42
C ASP A 251 -21.22 10.85 27.51
N LYS A 252 -20.46 9.93 26.89
CA LYS A 252 -20.65 8.46 26.99
C LYS A 252 -19.54 7.70 26.25
N ASP A 253 -19.26 6.49 26.74
CA ASP A 253 -18.28 5.50 26.27
C ASP A 253 -18.69 4.84 24.92
N ILE A 254 -17.80 4.80 23.91
CA ILE A 254 -18.18 4.44 22.52
C ILE A 254 -17.10 3.69 21.69
N THR A 255 -16.27 2.80 22.26
CA THR A 255 -15.24 2.09 21.47
C THR A 255 -15.74 0.91 20.60
N LYS A 256 -16.96 0.94 20.05
CA LYS A 256 -17.48 -0.18 19.24
C LYS A 256 -18.14 0.27 17.95
N ASN A 257 -17.34 0.49 16.90
CA ASN A 257 -17.85 0.50 15.53
C ASN A 257 -16.85 -0.09 14.51
N SER A 258 -17.39 -0.77 13.50
CA SER A 258 -16.67 -1.36 12.37
C SER A 258 -17.10 -0.67 11.07
N TYR A 259 -16.14 -0.14 10.31
CA TYR A 259 -16.40 0.47 9.01
C TYR A 259 -16.36 -0.58 7.89
N ALA A 260 -17.03 -0.30 6.77
CA ALA A 260 -16.81 -1.04 5.52
C ALA A 260 -15.57 -0.48 4.84
N PHE A 261 -14.63 -1.35 4.44
CA PHE A 261 -13.30 -0.92 4.00
C PHE A 261 -13.02 -1.25 2.54
N GLY A 262 -12.74 -0.19 1.79
CA GLY A 262 -12.21 -0.17 0.42
C GLY A 262 -12.02 1.30 0.03
N MET A 263 -10.86 1.67 -0.52
CA MET A 263 -10.57 3.08 -0.80
C MET A 263 -11.16 3.48 -2.16
N ASN A 264 -12.44 3.88 -2.17
CA ASN A 264 -13.00 4.62 -3.30
C ASN A 264 -12.58 6.08 -3.17
N THR A 265 -11.36 6.39 -3.61
CA THR A 265 -10.73 7.71 -3.47
C THR A 265 -11.65 8.86 -3.90
N TYR A 266 -12.45 8.66 -4.97
CA TYR A 266 -13.36 9.67 -5.46
C TYR A 266 -14.51 9.94 -4.49
N ASN A 267 -15.21 8.89 -4.08
CA ASN A 267 -16.32 9.01 -3.15
C ASN A 267 -15.84 9.48 -1.77
N THR A 268 -14.69 8.98 -1.29
CA THR A 268 -14.08 9.41 -0.03
C THR A 268 -13.78 10.90 -0.05
N ILE A 269 -13.09 11.40 -1.09
CA ILE A 269 -12.77 12.83 -1.20
C ILE A 269 -14.04 13.69 -1.25
N LYS A 270 -15.06 13.28 -2.01
CA LYS A 270 -16.34 14.01 -2.07
C LYS A 270 -17.03 14.10 -0.72
N LEU A 271 -17.21 12.96 -0.05
CA LEU A 271 -17.90 12.91 1.24
C LEU A 271 -17.11 13.66 2.32
N SER A 272 -15.79 13.51 2.35
CA SER A 272 -14.92 14.24 3.27
C SER A 272 -14.96 15.75 2.99
N PHE A 273 -14.95 16.18 1.74
CA PHE A 273 -14.96 17.60 1.39
C PHE A 273 -16.26 18.30 1.81
N ILE A 274 -17.42 17.65 1.63
CA ILE A 274 -18.70 18.21 2.13
C ILE A 274 -18.70 18.31 3.66
N GLN A 275 -18.12 17.32 4.36
CA GLN A 275 -17.95 17.43 5.81
C GLN A 275 -16.99 18.56 6.20
N MET A 276 -15.94 18.80 5.42
CA MET A 276 -15.02 19.92 5.62
C MET A 276 -15.74 21.25 5.54
N LEU A 277 -16.59 21.44 4.54
CA LEU A 277 -17.39 22.65 4.41
C LEU A 277 -18.35 22.85 5.60
N ASN A 278 -19.15 21.82 5.92
CA ASN A 278 -20.18 21.94 6.96
C ASN A 278 -19.59 22.10 8.37
N LYS A 279 -18.60 21.27 8.74
CA LYS A 279 -17.99 21.31 10.07
C LYS A 279 -17.00 22.46 10.19
N GLY A 280 -16.24 22.74 9.14
CA GLY A 280 -15.27 23.85 9.13
C GLY A 280 -15.94 25.20 9.37
N GLN A 281 -17.14 25.41 8.82
CA GLN A 281 -17.89 26.66 9.03
C GLN A 281 -18.28 26.85 10.50
N VAL A 282 -18.65 25.76 11.19
CA VAL A 282 -18.99 25.82 12.62
C VAL A 282 -17.78 26.25 13.45
N PHE A 283 -16.61 25.68 13.17
CA PHE A 283 -15.40 25.97 13.92
C PHE A 283 -14.82 27.37 13.64
N GLU A 284 -15.00 27.89 12.43
CA GLU A 284 -14.71 29.31 12.15
C GLU A 284 -15.58 30.25 12.98
N VAL A 285 -16.89 30.00 13.06
CA VAL A 285 -17.82 30.81 13.87
C VAL A 285 -17.49 30.72 15.36
N TRP A 286 -17.07 29.55 15.84
CA TRP A 286 -16.69 29.36 17.24
C TRP A 286 -15.29 29.91 17.57
N ASN A 287 -14.53 30.37 16.57
CA ASN A 287 -13.12 30.72 16.73
C ASN A 287 -12.31 29.59 17.37
N LYS A 288 -12.58 28.34 16.95
CA LYS A 288 -11.89 27.13 17.40
C LYS A 288 -11.22 26.45 16.20
N LYS A 289 -10.23 25.60 16.47
CA LYS A 289 -9.52 24.87 15.40
C LYS A 289 -10.22 23.55 15.10
N ILE A 290 -10.33 23.21 13.82
CA ILE A 290 -10.68 21.87 13.34
C ILE A 290 -9.51 21.32 12.54
N ILE A 291 -9.11 20.09 12.87
CA ILE A 291 -7.97 19.41 12.25
C ILE A 291 -8.47 18.27 11.39
N TRP A 292 -8.12 18.33 10.11
CA TRP A 292 -8.29 17.27 9.14
C TRP A 292 -7.00 16.47 9.05
N ALA A 293 -6.95 15.29 9.68
CA ALA A 293 -5.83 14.36 9.53
C ALA A 293 -6.02 13.55 8.23
N VAL A 294 -5.18 13.83 7.24
CA VAL A 294 -5.34 13.30 5.88
C VAL A 294 -4.03 12.73 5.37
N GLN A 295 -4.09 11.64 4.62
CA GLN A 295 -2.91 11.08 3.95
C GLN A 295 -2.48 11.95 2.77
N LYS A 296 -1.17 12.13 2.57
CA LYS A 296 -0.54 12.89 1.48
C LYS A 296 -1.16 12.65 0.13
N TYR A 297 -1.36 11.38 -0.24
CA TYR A 297 -1.99 11.03 -1.52
C TYR A 297 -3.42 11.58 -1.64
N VAL A 298 -4.22 11.43 -0.58
CA VAL A 298 -5.61 11.90 -0.55
C VAL A 298 -5.66 13.43 -0.57
N TYR A 299 -4.75 14.09 0.16
CA TYR A 299 -4.62 15.55 0.15
C TYR A 299 -4.28 16.09 -1.24
N LYS A 300 -3.22 15.56 -1.88
CA LYS A 300 -2.81 15.98 -3.23
C LYS A 300 -3.92 15.77 -4.26
N ASN A 301 -4.65 14.66 -4.16
CA ASN A 301 -5.77 14.37 -5.03
C ASN A 301 -6.93 15.36 -4.79
N MET A 302 -7.25 15.68 -3.54
CA MET A 302 -8.27 16.67 -3.19
C MET A 302 -7.91 18.06 -3.72
N VAL A 303 -6.68 18.53 -3.47
CA VAL A 303 -6.19 19.83 -3.96
C VAL A 303 -6.26 19.91 -5.48
N GLY A 304 -5.70 18.92 -6.18
CA GLY A 304 -5.72 18.90 -7.65
C GLY A 304 -7.12 18.77 -8.23
N ARG A 305 -8.03 18.03 -7.58
CA ARG A 305 -9.39 17.80 -8.08
C ARG A 305 -10.30 19.00 -7.93
N PHE A 306 -10.24 19.69 -6.80
CA PHE A 306 -11.08 20.86 -6.54
C PHE A 306 -10.38 22.16 -6.90
N GLY A 307 -9.17 22.12 -7.44
CA GLY A 307 -8.40 23.32 -7.78
C GLY A 307 -8.13 24.19 -6.55
N LEU A 308 -7.90 23.59 -5.38
CA LEU A 308 -7.66 24.35 -4.15
C LEU A 308 -6.36 25.17 -4.30
N GLN A 309 -6.49 26.50 -4.19
CA GLN A 309 -5.35 27.43 -4.22
C GLN A 309 -5.10 28.01 -2.83
N GLY A 310 -3.93 28.61 -2.61
CA GLY A 310 -3.68 29.37 -1.38
C GLY A 310 -3.53 28.54 -0.10
N MET A 311 -3.31 27.22 -0.20
CA MET A 311 -3.16 26.29 0.92
C MET A 311 -1.83 26.44 1.68
N LYS A 312 -1.44 27.67 2.03
CA LYS A 312 -0.28 27.96 2.88
C LYS A 312 -0.75 28.02 4.32
N LEU A 313 0.07 27.55 5.25
CA LEU A 313 -0.27 27.60 6.66
C LEU A 313 -0.39 29.05 7.14
N ASN A 314 -1.56 29.38 7.64
CA ASN A 314 -1.85 30.55 8.43
C ASN A 314 -2.43 30.10 9.78
N LYS A 315 -1.74 30.44 10.88
CA LYS A 315 -2.11 30.02 12.23
C LYS A 315 -3.46 30.61 12.68
N SER A 316 -3.95 31.69 12.08
CA SER A 316 -5.26 32.25 12.42
C SER A 316 -6.42 31.41 11.89
N ASP A 317 -6.21 30.67 10.80
CA ASP A 317 -7.27 29.89 10.15
C ASP A 317 -7.80 28.78 11.05
N ALA A 318 -9.11 28.54 11.04
CA ALA A 318 -9.73 27.48 11.83
C ALA A 318 -9.49 26.09 11.22
N ASN A 319 -9.51 25.98 9.88
CA ASN A 319 -9.39 24.70 9.19
C ASN A 319 -7.92 24.36 8.93
N LEU A 320 -7.40 23.39 9.66
CA LEU A 320 -6.03 22.90 9.54
C LEU A 320 -6.01 21.51 8.89
N PHE A 321 -5.12 21.30 7.93
CA PHE A 321 -4.90 20.03 7.25
C PHE A 321 -3.55 19.47 7.66
N PHE A 322 -3.58 18.43 8.50
CA PHE A 322 -2.38 17.72 8.92
C PHE A 322 -2.15 16.59 7.93
N ILE A 323 -1.11 16.72 7.13
CA ILE A 323 -0.82 15.83 6.01
C ILE A 323 0.16 14.78 6.50
N TYR A 324 -0.32 13.54 6.53
CA TYR A 324 0.44 12.39 7.00
C TYR A 324 0.94 11.53 5.84
N ASP A 325 2.12 10.96 6.03
CA ASP A 325 2.64 9.88 5.19
C ASP A 325 3.03 8.67 6.06
N ILE A 326 3.14 7.51 5.44
CA ILE A 326 3.69 6.31 6.09
C ILE A 326 5.15 6.21 5.67
N ASP A 327 6.06 6.58 6.56
CA ASP A 327 7.48 6.40 6.34
C ASP A 327 7.89 4.94 6.62
N TYR A 328 8.58 4.36 5.64
CA TYR A 328 8.98 2.96 5.62
C TYR A 328 10.49 2.78 5.49
N HIS A 329 11.26 3.86 5.28
CA HIS A 329 12.70 3.79 5.06
C HIS A 329 13.52 3.58 6.34
N PRO A 330 13.23 4.27 7.47
CA PRO A 330 14.07 4.17 8.67
C PRO A 330 14.01 2.80 9.34
N ASN A 331 12.90 2.07 9.15
CA ASN A 331 12.70 0.76 9.73
C ASN A 331 11.84 -0.12 8.81
N PRO A 332 12.44 -1.01 8.01
CA PRO A 332 11.71 -1.88 7.09
C PRO A 332 10.83 -2.91 7.81
N ASP A 333 11.04 -3.13 9.11
CA ASP A 333 10.26 -4.03 9.94
C ASP A 333 9.07 -3.36 10.62
N LYS A 334 9.03 -2.02 10.69
CA LYS A 334 7.93 -1.29 11.34
C LYS A 334 7.77 0.11 10.76
N TYR A 335 6.72 0.29 9.96
CA TYR A 335 6.43 1.59 9.34
C TYR A 335 5.88 2.60 10.34
N GLN A 336 6.19 3.87 10.11
CA GLN A 336 5.87 4.97 11.01
C GLN A 336 4.96 5.98 10.34
N LEU A 337 3.89 6.39 11.03
CA LEU A 337 3.06 7.49 10.59
C LEU A 337 3.74 8.81 10.95
N THR A 338 4.07 9.61 9.94
CA THR A 338 4.78 10.88 10.12
C THR A 338 3.96 12.03 9.56
N VAL A 339 3.95 13.17 10.25
CA VAL A 339 3.43 14.41 9.67
C VAL A 339 4.45 14.94 8.67
N GLU A 340 4.03 15.11 7.42
CA GLU A 340 4.88 15.66 6.36
C GLU A 340 4.76 17.18 6.31
N ASP A 341 3.54 17.69 6.42
CA ASP A 341 3.23 19.11 6.22
C ASP A 341 1.92 19.46 6.93
N ILE A 342 1.77 20.74 7.26
CA ILE A 342 0.53 21.28 7.84
C ILE A 342 0.12 22.47 6.98
N LYS A 343 -1.08 22.40 6.41
CA LYS A 343 -1.69 23.50 5.65
C LYS A 343 -2.92 24.02 6.37
N SER A 344 -3.41 25.19 5.95
CA SER A 344 -4.69 25.71 6.41
C SER A 344 -5.49 26.30 5.26
N SER A 345 -6.76 26.59 5.52
CA SER A 345 -7.64 27.29 4.59
C SER A 345 -8.81 27.93 5.35
N THR A 346 -9.55 28.79 4.66
CA THR A 346 -10.85 29.30 5.13
C THR A 346 -11.99 28.58 4.42
N ILE A 347 -13.19 28.56 5.00
CA ILE A 347 -14.38 28.06 4.30
C ILE A 347 -14.66 28.85 3.04
N GLU A 348 -14.40 30.16 3.04
CA GLU A 348 -14.54 30.99 1.85
C GLU A 348 -13.67 30.48 0.70
N ASP A 349 -12.41 30.16 0.97
CA ASP A 349 -11.48 29.64 -0.05
C ASP A 349 -11.87 28.24 -0.51
N LEU A 350 -12.26 27.35 0.42
CA LEU A 350 -12.75 26.01 0.07
C LEU A 350 -14.01 26.08 -0.81
N MET A 351 -14.93 27.01 -0.51
CA MET A 351 -16.15 27.23 -1.29
C MET A 351 -15.89 27.85 -2.67
N LYS A 352 -14.95 28.81 -2.76
CA LYS A 352 -14.52 29.39 -4.04
C LYS A 352 -13.96 28.32 -4.96
N ALA A 353 -13.08 27.47 -4.45
CA ALA A 353 -12.48 26.38 -5.20
C ALA A 353 -13.52 25.35 -5.67
N PHE A 354 -14.54 25.04 -4.84
CA PHE A 354 -15.62 24.13 -5.23
C PHE A 354 -16.46 24.66 -6.41
N ARG A 355 -16.65 25.98 -6.51
CA ARG A 355 -17.43 26.62 -7.59
C ARG A 355 -16.62 26.82 -8.88
N GLY A 356 -15.30 26.98 -8.77
CA GLY A 356 -14.41 27.36 -9.87
C GLY A 356 -13.77 26.20 -10.65
N ALA A 357 -14.28 24.97 -10.55
CA ALA A 357 -13.69 23.85 -11.27
C ALA A 357 -13.84 24.05 -12.80
N ASP A 358 -12.70 24.09 -13.51
CA ASP A 358 -12.66 24.14 -14.97
C ASP A 358 -13.52 23.00 -15.55
N LEU A 359 -14.61 23.37 -16.22
CA LEU A 359 -15.46 22.40 -16.89
C LEU A 359 -14.73 21.87 -18.13
N PRO A 360 -14.69 20.54 -18.34
CA PRO A 360 -14.03 19.98 -19.50
C PRO A 360 -14.68 20.52 -20.78
N LYS A 361 -13.85 20.96 -21.74
CA LYS A 361 -14.34 21.36 -23.06
C LYS A 361 -14.90 20.14 -23.78
N ILE A 362 -15.95 20.34 -24.57
CA ILE A 362 -16.57 19.28 -25.36
C ILE A 362 -15.54 18.58 -26.27
N ASP A 363 -14.56 19.32 -26.79
CA ASP A 363 -13.51 18.79 -27.66
C ASP A 363 -12.63 17.73 -26.99
N ASP A 364 -12.34 17.90 -25.69
CA ASP A 364 -11.54 16.92 -24.94
C ASP A 364 -12.35 15.65 -24.68
N PHE A 365 -13.66 15.77 -24.45
CA PHE A 365 -14.56 14.64 -24.38
C PHE A 365 -14.67 13.91 -25.74
N MET A 366 -14.75 14.66 -26.84
CA MET A 366 -14.80 14.10 -28.20
C MET A 366 -13.53 13.32 -28.55
N LYS A 367 -12.34 13.78 -28.14
CA LYS A 367 -11.08 13.03 -28.32
C LYS A 367 -11.11 11.66 -27.64
N VAL A 368 -11.59 11.60 -26.39
CA VAL A 368 -11.71 10.34 -25.65
C VAL A 368 -12.72 9.39 -26.30
N LEU A 369 -13.85 9.93 -26.77
CA LEU A 369 -14.87 9.17 -27.50
C LEU A 369 -14.31 8.60 -28.80
N HIS A 370 -13.61 9.40 -29.61
CA HIS A 370 -12.98 8.94 -30.85
C HIS A 370 -11.93 7.86 -30.60
N GLN A 371 -11.13 7.99 -29.53
CA GLN A 371 -10.15 6.97 -29.15
C GLN A 371 -10.84 5.64 -28.79
N LYS A 372 -11.91 5.68 -28.01
CA LYS A 372 -12.70 4.49 -27.66
C LYS A 372 -13.40 3.87 -28.88
N LEU A 373 -13.96 4.70 -29.76
CA LEU A 373 -14.58 4.27 -31.02
C LEU A 373 -13.58 3.57 -31.92
N ARG A 374 -12.38 4.14 -32.12
CA ARG A 374 -11.31 3.51 -32.93
C ARG A 374 -10.86 2.17 -32.37
N LEU A 375 -10.69 2.07 -31.05
CA LEU A 375 -10.36 0.82 -30.36
C LEU A 375 -11.45 -0.25 -30.53
N ASN A 376 -12.73 0.13 -30.39
CA ASN A 376 -13.86 -0.79 -30.58
C ASN A 376 -14.07 -1.21 -32.04
N LEU A 377 -13.71 -0.35 -32.99
CA LEU A 377 -13.82 -0.62 -34.42
C LEU A 377 -12.59 -1.33 -35.01
N GLY A 378 -11.59 -1.67 -34.18
CA GLY A 378 -10.39 -2.40 -34.62
C GLY A 378 -9.46 -1.61 -35.54
N ILE A 379 -9.61 -0.29 -35.61
CA ILE A 379 -8.75 0.59 -36.43
C ILE A 379 -7.44 0.78 -35.65
N LYS A 380 -6.34 0.19 -36.15
CA LYS A 380 -5.01 0.36 -35.53
C LYS A 380 -4.61 1.84 -35.52
N ILE A 381 -4.03 2.26 -34.39
CA ILE A 381 -3.45 3.60 -34.16
C ILE A 381 -2.32 3.85 -35.14
#